data_AF-A0A2W6SJ87-F1
#
_entry.id   AF-A0A2W6SJ87-F1
#
_cell.length_a   1.000
_cell.length_b   1.000
_cell.length_c   1.000
_cell.angle_alpha   90.00
_cell.angle_beta   90.00
_cell.angle_gamma   90.00
#
_symmetry.space_group_name_H-M   'P 1'
#
loop_
_entity.id
_entity.type
_entity.pdbx_description
1 polymer ?
#
loop_
_entity_poly.entity_id
_entity_poly.type
_entity_poly.pdbx_seq_one_letter_code
_entity_poly.pdbx_strand_id
1 'polypeptide(L)'
;MVRSRLYLRPTGFVEAPFGHDGKVLRLAGGLCFFSAIEAIEVEDGRRIAQTLVPVERLEDFLASLPGDLADQGRGMLARIVAPRPPLQVGARTIRLDQPQVMAILNMTPDSFSDGGRHADPGAAAAGAARMLEAGAALIDVGGESTRPGATTVWEQDEIARVVPVIQLLAGGGAAVSIDTRKAAVMAAALDAGAGLVNDVSGLTYDGEAASLVAARGAPVVLMHHQGDPATMQQDPHYGDALIDVYDWLEDRIEAAVEAGVDRSRIMIDPGIGFGKTLRHNLAVLNGLSLLHGLGCPILLGASRKRFIGALSNEAPTEARLGGSVAVVLAGAAQGVQMVRVHDAFETVQALRVWRGLRDEALSPI
;
A
#
# COMPACT_ATOMS: atom_id res chain seq x y z
N MET A 1 -21.15 -12.09 -25.37
CA MET A 1 -21.45 -10.70 -24.99
C MET A 1 -20.27 -10.22 -24.17
N VAL A 2 -19.70 -9.08 -24.54
CA VAL A 2 -18.74 -8.39 -23.67
C VAL A 2 -19.50 -7.98 -22.41
N ARG A 3 -18.94 -8.25 -21.24
CA ARG A 3 -19.59 -7.98 -19.97
C ARG A 3 -18.96 -6.72 -19.38
N SER A 4 -19.74 -5.65 -19.26
CA SER A 4 -19.30 -4.44 -18.58
C SER A 4 -18.97 -4.74 -17.12
N ARG A 5 -18.01 -4.02 -16.53
CA ARG A 5 -17.73 -4.00 -15.09
C ARG A 5 -17.99 -2.61 -14.52
N LEU A 6 -18.54 -2.57 -13.32
CA LEU A 6 -18.74 -1.36 -12.55
C LEU A 6 -17.64 -1.22 -11.48
N TYR A 7 -17.11 0.00 -11.34
CA TYR A 7 -16.17 0.38 -10.29
C TYR A 7 -16.73 1.58 -9.52
N LEU A 8 -16.55 1.58 -8.21
CA LEU A 8 -17.03 2.65 -7.33
C LEU A 8 -15.84 3.37 -6.69
N ARG A 9 -15.70 4.67 -6.94
CA ARG A 9 -14.66 5.51 -6.32
C ARG A 9 -15.25 6.49 -5.32
N PRO A 10 -14.96 6.37 -4.01
CA PRO A 10 -15.30 7.39 -3.02
C PRO A 10 -14.73 8.76 -3.37
N THR A 11 -15.57 9.80 -3.33
CA THR A 11 -15.22 11.19 -3.64
C THR A 11 -16.11 12.17 -2.86
N GLY A 12 -15.88 13.47 -3.01
CA GLY A 12 -16.58 14.49 -2.21
C GLY A 12 -16.34 14.28 -0.72
N PHE A 13 -15.07 14.14 -0.34
CA PHE A 13 -14.67 13.94 1.05
C PHE A 13 -15.10 15.13 1.91
N VAL A 14 -15.65 14.84 3.08
CA VAL A 14 -16.04 15.83 4.08
C VAL A 14 -15.23 15.65 5.35
N GLU A 15 -15.13 16.71 6.12
CA GLU A 15 -14.33 16.76 7.36
C GLU A 15 -14.95 15.91 8.47
N ALA A 16 -16.27 15.94 8.60
CA ALA A 16 -17.02 15.27 9.66
C ALA A 16 -18.43 14.88 9.17
N PRO A 17 -19.08 13.89 9.81
CA PRO A 17 -20.41 13.45 9.42
C PRO A 17 -21.56 14.30 10.00
N PHE A 18 -21.28 15.21 10.94
CA PHE A 18 -22.32 15.96 11.65
C PHE A 18 -23.13 16.85 10.70
N GLY A 19 -24.47 16.80 10.82
CA GLY A 19 -25.38 17.53 9.93
C GLY A 19 -25.57 16.90 8.54
N HIS A 20 -24.99 15.71 8.31
CA HIS A 20 -25.03 15.00 7.03
C HIS A 20 -25.63 13.58 7.14
N ASP A 21 -26.58 13.38 8.07
CA ASP A 21 -27.23 12.08 8.30
C ASP A 21 -27.82 11.51 7.00
N GLY A 22 -27.43 10.27 6.67
CA GLY A 22 -27.84 9.60 5.43
C GLY A 22 -27.18 10.12 4.15
N LYS A 23 -26.32 11.14 4.24
CA LYS A 23 -25.67 11.80 3.09
C LYS A 23 -24.17 11.52 2.98
N VAL A 24 -23.58 10.90 3.98
CA VAL A 24 -22.17 10.54 3.99
C VAL A 24 -21.95 9.13 4.51
N LEU A 25 -20.90 8.49 4.05
CA LEU A 25 -20.45 7.19 4.52
C LEU A 25 -19.02 7.27 5.04
N ARG A 26 -18.72 6.45 6.05
CA ARG A 26 -17.37 6.32 6.60
C ARG A 26 -16.54 5.39 5.72
N LEU A 27 -15.38 5.83 5.28
CA LEU A 27 -14.48 5.05 4.45
C LEU A 27 -13.65 4.09 5.30
N ALA A 28 -13.76 2.79 5.02
CA ALA A 28 -12.92 1.74 5.57
C ALA A 28 -12.77 1.72 7.11
N GLY A 29 -13.77 2.24 7.84
CA GLY A 29 -13.72 2.41 9.31
C GLY A 29 -12.72 3.46 9.82
N GLY A 30 -12.10 4.25 8.92
CA GLY A 30 -11.06 5.23 9.24
C GLY A 30 -11.58 6.62 9.62
N LEU A 31 -10.78 7.66 9.41
CA LEU A 31 -11.12 9.06 9.72
C LEU A 31 -11.67 9.85 8.51
N CYS A 32 -11.91 9.18 7.38
CA CYS A 32 -12.40 9.81 6.16
C CYS A 32 -13.89 9.52 5.96
N PHE A 33 -14.65 10.56 5.58
CA PHE A 33 -16.06 10.46 5.23
C PHE A 33 -16.25 11.01 3.82
N PHE A 34 -17.13 10.38 3.03
CA PHE A 34 -17.38 10.79 1.64
C PHE A 34 -18.88 10.97 1.40
N SER A 35 -19.22 11.96 0.58
CA SER A 35 -20.62 12.33 0.25
C SER A 35 -21.07 11.86 -1.12
N ALA A 36 -20.15 11.39 -1.97
CA ALA A 36 -20.47 10.89 -3.31
C ALA A 36 -19.56 9.72 -3.71
N ILE A 37 -20.06 8.92 -4.66
CA ILE A 37 -19.33 7.89 -5.37
C ILE A 37 -19.28 8.28 -6.83
N GLU A 38 -18.11 8.17 -7.43
CA GLU A 38 -17.98 8.15 -8.87
C GLU A 38 -18.09 6.70 -9.35
N ALA A 39 -19.22 6.40 -10.00
CA ALA A 39 -19.49 5.12 -10.63
C ALA A 39 -18.90 5.11 -12.03
N ILE A 40 -17.98 4.19 -12.29
CA ILE A 40 -17.24 4.07 -13.55
C ILE A 40 -17.62 2.73 -14.17
N GLU A 41 -18.20 2.77 -15.37
CA GLU A 41 -18.50 1.57 -16.15
C GLU A 41 -17.41 1.36 -17.18
N VAL A 42 -16.86 0.15 -17.24
CA VAL A 42 -15.77 -0.23 -18.14
C VAL A 42 -16.21 -1.41 -18.99
N GLU A 43 -15.99 -1.30 -20.29
CA GLU A 43 -16.21 -2.36 -21.28
C GLU A 43 -14.95 -2.48 -22.15
N ASP A 44 -14.45 -3.70 -22.35
CA ASP A 44 -13.20 -3.96 -23.10
C ASP A 44 -12.01 -3.08 -22.67
N GLY A 45 -11.84 -2.89 -21.36
CA GLY A 45 -10.74 -2.08 -20.79
C GLY A 45 -10.85 -0.58 -21.04
N ARG A 46 -12.02 -0.08 -21.45
CA ARG A 46 -12.28 1.35 -21.68
C ARG A 46 -13.46 1.82 -20.84
N ARG A 47 -13.33 3.01 -20.23
CA ARG A 47 -14.46 3.68 -19.58
C ARG A 47 -15.51 4.03 -20.63
N ILE A 48 -16.72 3.50 -20.48
CA ILE A 48 -17.87 3.80 -21.34
C ILE A 48 -18.84 4.79 -20.69
N ALA A 49 -18.85 4.85 -19.35
CA ALA A 49 -19.63 5.82 -18.59
C ALA A 49 -18.94 6.19 -17.28
N GLN A 50 -19.19 7.41 -16.81
CA GLN A 50 -18.73 7.92 -15.52
C GLN A 50 -19.80 8.82 -14.93
N THR A 51 -20.36 8.42 -13.79
CA THR A 51 -21.48 9.11 -13.15
C THR A 51 -21.13 9.45 -11.72
N LEU A 52 -21.31 10.71 -11.34
CA LEU A 52 -21.18 11.13 -9.94
C LEU A 52 -22.51 10.94 -9.23
N VAL A 53 -22.55 10.05 -8.24
CA VAL A 53 -23.75 9.64 -7.50
C VAL A 53 -23.61 10.07 -6.04
N PRO A 54 -24.46 10.98 -5.53
CA PRO A 54 -24.52 11.29 -4.11
C PRO A 54 -24.85 10.04 -3.27
N VAL A 55 -24.27 9.92 -2.07
CA VAL A 55 -24.51 8.78 -1.17
C VAL A 55 -26.00 8.56 -0.90
N GLU A 56 -26.77 9.63 -0.71
CA GLU A 56 -28.22 9.57 -0.43
C GLU A 56 -29.05 9.01 -1.61
N ARG A 57 -28.45 8.91 -2.81
CA ARG A 57 -29.05 8.36 -4.03
C ARG A 57 -28.42 7.04 -4.46
N LEU A 58 -27.46 6.51 -3.70
CA LEU A 58 -26.61 5.41 -4.14
C LEU A 58 -27.38 4.10 -4.31
N GLU A 59 -28.29 3.77 -3.38
CA GLU A 59 -29.11 2.55 -3.50
C GLU A 59 -30.08 2.64 -4.68
N ASP A 60 -30.75 3.79 -4.88
CA ASP A 60 -31.61 4.03 -6.05
C ASP A 60 -30.82 3.85 -7.37
N PHE A 61 -29.59 4.37 -7.42
CA PHE A 61 -28.71 4.22 -8.57
C PHE A 61 -28.35 2.74 -8.80
N LEU A 62 -27.89 2.03 -7.78
CA LEU A 62 -27.54 0.61 -7.90
C LEU A 62 -28.75 -0.25 -8.30
N ALA A 63 -29.93 0.04 -7.78
CA ALA A 63 -31.17 -0.64 -8.14
C ALA A 63 -31.61 -0.38 -9.60
N SER A 64 -31.12 0.70 -10.22
CA SER A 64 -31.42 1.01 -11.63
C SER A 64 -30.51 0.30 -12.64
N LEU A 65 -29.40 -0.28 -12.18
CA LEU A 65 -28.44 -0.99 -13.02
C LEU A 65 -28.92 -2.42 -13.37
N PRO A 66 -28.39 -3.04 -14.43
CA PRO A 66 -28.51 -4.48 -14.66
C PRO A 66 -28.14 -5.28 -13.41
N GLY A 67 -28.83 -6.40 -13.17
CA GLY A 67 -28.73 -7.13 -11.89
C GLY A 67 -27.31 -7.53 -11.49
N ASP A 68 -26.47 -7.92 -12.44
CA ASP A 68 -25.08 -8.29 -12.15
C ASP A 68 -24.19 -7.08 -11.81
N LEU A 69 -24.37 -5.95 -12.49
CA LEU A 69 -23.70 -4.68 -12.15
C LEU A 69 -24.18 -4.14 -10.80
N ALA A 70 -25.47 -4.29 -10.49
CA ALA A 70 -26.04 -3.91 -9.21
C ALA A 70 -25.43 -4.73 -8.06
N ASP A 71 -25.33 -6.05 -8.22
CA ASP A 71 -24.72 -6.94 -7.23
C ASP A 71 -23.21 -6.68 -7.06
N GLN A 72 -22.50 -6.46 -8.16
CA GLN A 72 -21.09 -6.04 -8.14
C GLN A 72 -20.93 -4.72 -7.37
N GLY A 73 -21.75 -3.72 -7.67
CA GLY A 73 -21.72 -2.41 -7.02
C GLY A 73 -22.02 -2.49 -5.52
N ARG A 74 -23.03 -3.27 -5.11
CA ARG A 74 -23.33 -3.50 -3.68
C ARG A 74 -22.18 -4.21 -2.96
N GLY A 75 -21.58 -5.21 -3.58
CA GLY A 75 -20.39 -5.90 -3.06
C GLY A 75 -19.20 -4.95 -2.86
N MET A 76 -18.90 -4.12 -3.86
CA MET A 76 -17.85 -3.10 -3.75
C MET A 76 -18.15 -2.07 -2.68
N LEU A 77 -19.39 -1.58 -2.60
CA LEU A 77 -19.80 -0.61 -1.58
C LEU A 77 -19.62 -1.19 -0.17
N ALA A 78 -20.03 -2.44 0.06
CA ALA A 78 -19.82 -3.13 1.33
C ALA A 78 -18.32 -3.20 1.69
N ARG A 79 -17.45 -3.52 0.72
CA ARG A 79 -15.99 -3.53 0.91
C ARG A 79 -15.40 -2.15 1.16
N ILE A 80 -15.93 -1.10 0.53
CA ILE A 80 -15.50 0.30 0.71
C ILE A 80 -15.76 0.76 2.14
N VAL A 81 -16.93 0.47 2.71
CA VAL A 81 -17.30 0.96 4.06
C VAL A 81 -16.86 0.03 5.18
N ALA A 82 -16.53 -1.23 4.88
CA ALA A 82 -16.08 -2.21 5.88
C ALA A 82 -14.82 -1.74 6.62
N PRO A 83 -14.80 -1.73 7.97
CA PRO A 83 -13.61 -1.42 8.74
C PRO A 83 -12.42 -2.31 8.38
N ARG A 84 -11.22 -1.75 8.30
CA ARG A 84 -9.99 -2.56 8.19
C ARG A 84 -9.62 -3.10 9.57
N PRO A 85 -9.58 -4.43 9.78
CA PRO A 85 -9.20 -4.99 11.07
C PRO A 85 -7.75 -4.65 11.39
N PRO A 86 -7.38 -4.58 12.68
CA PRO A 86 -5.98 -4.40 13.05
C PRO A 86 -5.13 -5.59 12.60
N LEU A 87 -3.88 -5.32 12.21
CA LEU A 87 -2.94 -6.31 11.74
C LEU A 87 -2.00 -6.77 12.86
N GLN A 88 -1.90 -8.07 13.10
CA GLN A 88 -0.94 -8.62 14.04
C GLN A 88 0.42 -8.83 13.34
N VAL A 89 1.46 -8.14 13.81
CA VAL A 89 2.83 -8.22 13.27
C VAL A 89 3.77 -8.58 14.43
N GLY A 90 4.12 -9.86 14.54
CA GLY A 90 4.87 -10.37 15.68
C GLY A 90 4.11 -10.16 16.99
N ALA A 91 4.74 -9.51 17.98
CA ALA A 91 4.12 -9.18 19.27
C ALA A 91 3.27 -7.88 19.24
N ARG A 92 3.20 -7.17 18.10
CA ARG A 92 2.57 -5.85 18.00
C ARG A 92 1.28 -5.91 17.18
N THR A 93 0.28 -5.16 17.63
CA THR A 93 -0.98 -4.97 16.90
C THR A 93 -0.97 -3.59 16.24
N ILE A 94 -1.05 -3.55 14.92
CA ILE A 94 -1.05 -2.33 14.12
C ILE A 94 -2.50 -1.97 13.78
N ARG A 95 -3.00 -0.83 14.29
CA ARG A 95 -4.38 -0.40 14.02
C ARG A 95 -4.49 0.25 12.64
N LEU A 96 -5.45 -0.21 11.84
CA LEU A 96 -5.68 0.27 10.47
C LEU A 96 -6.89 1.21 10.35
N ASP A 97 -7.35 1.74 11.47
CA ASP A 97 -8.38 2.78 11.57
C ASP A 97 -7.82 4.21 11.38
N GLN A 98 -6.51 4.32 11.17
CA GLN A 98 -5.77 5.56 10.95
C GLN A 98 -4.51 5.26 10.13
N PRO A 99 -3.93 6.24 9.40
CA PRO A 99 -2.69 6.04 8.66
C PRO A 99 -1.52 5.66 9.59
N GLN A 100 -0.78 4.63 9.20
CA GLN A 100 0.39 4.12 9.89
C GLN A 100 1.65 4.30 9.03
N VAL A 101 2.80 4.44 9.69
CA VAL A 101 4.08 4.60 9.00
C VAL A 101 4.87 3.30 9.04
N MET A 102 5.19 2.77 7.86
CA MET A 102 6.17 1.70 7.67
C MET A 102 7.49 2.36 7.24
N ALA A 103 8.52 2.28 8.08
CA ALA A 103 9.81 2.91 7.79
C ALA A 103 10.76 1.94 7.06
N ILE A 104 11.40 2.42 6.01
CA ILE A 104 12.29 1.63 5.15
C ILE A 104 13.67 1.51 5.80
N LEU A 105 14.14 0.28 5.98
CA LEU A 105 15.52 -0.05 6.36
C LEU A 105 16.15 -0.93 5.27
N ASN A 106 16.88 -0.29 4.36
CA ASN A 106 17.63 -1.02 3.33
C ASN A 106 18.94 -1.55 3.91
N MET A 107 19.24 -2.82 3.65
CA MET A 107 20.45 -3.53 4.06
C MET A 107 21.37 -3.78 2.85
N THR A 108 21.50 -2.79 1.96
CA THR A 108 22.37 -2.89 0.78
C THR A 108 23.75 -2.25 1.08
N PRO A 109 24.85 -2.76 0.49
CA PRO A 109 26.20 -2.23 0.73
C PRO A 109 26.34 -0.71 0.50
N ASP A 110 25.60 -0.17 -0.47
CA ASP A 110 25.65 1.25 -0.83
C ASP A 110 24.93 2.17 0.17
N SER A 111 24.15 1.62 1.10
CA SER A 111 23.37 2.40 2.08
C SER A 111 24.10 2.70 3.39
N PHE A 112 25.27 2.08 3.61
CA PHE A 112 26.13 2.32 4.77
C PHE A 112 27.56 2.55 4.27
N SER A 113 27.84 3.78 3.86
CA SER A 113 29.14 4.17 3.29
C SER A 113 30.23 4.32 4.35
N ASP A 114 30.56 3.21 5.03
CA ASP A 114 31.76 3.04 5.86
C ASP A 114 32.31 1.60 5.68
N GLY A 115 32.79 1.28 4.47
CA GLY A 115 33.89 0.32 4.25
C GLY A 115 33.77 -1.16 4.67
N GLY A 116 32.62 -1.64 5.17
CA GLY A 116 32.41 -3.04 5.55
C GLY A 116 31.61 -3.81 4.50
N ARG A 117 32.06 -5.02 4.14
CA ARG A 117 31.39 -5.90 3.15
C ARG A 117 29.96 -6.36 3.56
N HIS A 118 29.51 -5.98 4.76
CA HIS A 118 28.14 -6.11 5.25
C HIS A 118 27.82 -4.85 6.09
N ALA A 119 26.60 -4.32 5.97
CA ALA A 119 26.13 -3.29 6.88
C ALA A 119 26.12 -3.84 8.31
N ASP A 120 26.70 -3.10 9.27
CA ASP A 120 26.71 -3.49 10.68
C ASP A 120 25.26 -3.63 11.19
N PRO A 121 24.83 -4.84 11.62
CA PRO A 121 23.49 -5.04 12.15
C PRO A 121 23.18 -4.15 13.35
N GLY A 122 24.20 -3.79 14.16
CA GLY A 122 24.04 -2.87 15.29
C GLY A 122 23.69 -1.46 14.84
N ALA A 123 24.42 -0.91 13.87
CA ALA A 123 24.12 0.39 13.27
C ALA A 123 22.74 0.43 12.60
N ALA A 124 22.36 -0.63 11.87
CA ALA A 124 21.04 -0.76 11.26
C ALA A 124 19.93 -0.78 12.31
N ALA A 125 20.10 -1.57 13.39
CA ALA A 125 19.16 -1.63 14.50
C ALA A 125 19.02 -0.28 15.22
N ALA A 126 20.12 0.46 15.41
CA ALA A 126 20.09 1.80 15.99
C ALA A 126 19.35 2.80 15.08
N GLY A 127 19.49 2.68 13.76
CA GLY A 127 18.72 3.46 12.79
C GLY A 127 17.22 3.18 12.87
N ALA A 128 16.84 1.91 12.92
CA ALA A 128 15.45 1.48 13.09
C ALA A 128 14.87 1.93 14.44
N ALA A 129 15.64 1.89 15.53
CA ALA A 129 15.21 2.41 16.83
C ALA A 129 14.81 3.88 16.76
N ARG A 130 15.60 4.73 16.07
CA ARG A 130 15.24 6.14 15.84
C ARG A 130 13.94 6.31 15.04
N MET A 131 13.71 5.45 14.05
CA MET A 131 12.46 5.47 13.26
C MET A 131 11.24 5.09 14.12
N LEU A 132 11.39 4.09 15.00
CA LEU A 132 10.36 3.69 15.96
C LEU A 132 10.09 4.77 17.00
N GLU A 133 11.14 5.39 17.56
CA GLU A 133 11.04 6.53 18.48
C GLU A 133 10.33 7.73 17.83
N ALA A 134 10.58 7.96 16.54
CA ALA A 134 9.87 8.98 15.78
C ALA A 134 8.37 8.67 15.60
N GLY A 135 7.96 7.42 15.78
CA GLY A 135 6.59 6.94 15.76
C GLY A 135 6.24 6.06 14.56
N ALA A 136 7.24 5.49 13.86
CA ALA A 136 6.98 4.44 12.88
C ALA A 136 6.28 3.25 13.57
N ALA A 137 5.25 2.72 12.90
CA ALA A 137 4.47 1.60 13.40
C ALA A 137 5.22 0.28 13.24
N LEU A 138 6.01 0.15 12.16
CA LEU A 138 6.86 -1.00 11.88
C LEU A 138 8.06 -0.62 10.99
N ILE A 139 9.05 -1.52 10.96
CA ILE A 139 10.25 -1.40 10.14
C ILE A 139 10.19 -2.43 9.00
N ASP A 140 10.45 -1.98 7.78
CA ASP A 140 10.50 -2.84 6.59
C ASP A 140 11.95 -3.03 6.16
N VAL A 141 12.45 -4.25 6.33
CA VAL A 141 13.85 -4.61 6.13
C VAL A 141 14.01 -5.23 4.74
N GLY A 142 14.85 -4.65 3.89
CA GLY A 142 15.10 -5.14 2.53
C GLY A 142 16.58 -5.40 2.28
N GLY A 143 16.94 -6.62 1.83
CA GLY A 143 18.32 -7.00 1.54
C GLY A 143 18.73 -6.85 0.06
N GLU A 144 17.73 -6.67 -0.82
CA GLU A 144 17.87 -6.53 -2.26
C GLU A 144 17.33 -5.16 -2.72
N SER A 145 18.07 -4.49 -3.61
CA SER A 145 17.59 -3.27 -4.25
C SER A 145 16.60 -3.62 -5.35
N THR A 146 15.39 -3.09 -5.28
CA THR A 146 14.35 -3.22 -6.33
C THR A 146 14.41 -2.08 -7.35
N ARG A 147 15.50 -1.30 -7.39
CA ARG A 147 15.68 -0.21 -8.35
C ARG A 147 15.99 -0.76 -9.75
N PRO A 148 15.56 -0.07 -10.83
CA PRO A 148 15.90 -0.47 -12.20
C PRO A 148 17.42 -0.62 -12.39
N GLY A 149 17.84 -1.75 -12.96
CA GLY A 149 19.25 -2.08 -13.21
C GLY A 149 20.02 -2.68 -12.03
N ALA A 150 19.37 -2.90 -10.88
CA ALA A 150 20.00 -3.61 -9.77
C ALA A 150 20.29 -5.08 -10.13
N THR A 151 21.43 -5.60 -9.69
CA THR A 151 21.77 -7.02 -9.85
C THR A 151 21.04 -7.85 -8.81
N THR A 152 20.41 -8.95 -9.23
CA THR A 152 19.78 -9.91 -8.32
C THR A 152 20.81 -10.45 -7.34
N VAL A 153 20.45 -10.46 -6.05
CA VAL A 153 21.28 -10.96 -4.96
C VAL A 153 20.98 -12.45 -4.78
N TRP A 154 21.98 -13.29 -4.50
CA TRP A 154 21.73 -14.68 -4.17
C TRP A 154 20.98 -14.80 -2.84
N GLU A 155 20.05 -15.74 -2.72
CA GLU A 155 19.16 -15.86 -1.55
C GLU A 155 19.91 -15.91 -0.22
N GLN A 156 20.99 -16.67 -0.14
CA GLN A 156 21.77 -16.79 1.09
C GLN A 156 22.51 -15.49 1.44
N ASP A 157 22.94 -14.72 0.44
CA ASP A 157 23.55 -13.40 0.68
C ASP A 157 22.51 -12.41 1.20
N GLU A 158 21.28 -12.48 0.68
CA GLU A 158 20.16 -11.66 1.16
C GLU A 158 19.77 -12.06 2.60
N ILE A 159 19.64 -13.36 2.88
CA ILE A 159 19.40 -13.91 4.22
C ILE A 159 20.46 -13.43 5.20
N ALA A 160 21.75 -13.52 4.85
CA ALA A 160 22.85 -13.09 5.69
C ALA A 160 22.84 -11.59 6.01
N ARG A 161 22.23 -10.76 5.14
CA ARG A 161 22.04 -9.32 5.37
C ARG A 161 20.86 -9.01 6.29
N VAL A 162 19.73 -9.68 6.08
CA VAL A 162 18.46 -9.30 6.74
C VAL A 162 18.24 -10.00 8.08
N VAL A 163 18.58 -11.30 8.19
CA VAL A 163 18.23 -12.11 9.36
C VAL A 163 18.82 -11.56 10.66
N PRO A 164 20.12 -11.20 10.75
CA PRO A 164 20.68 -10.67 11.99
C PRO A 164 19.97 -9.40 12.48
N VAL A 165 19.59 -8.51 11.56
CA VAL A 165 18.88 -7.27 11.89
C VAL A 165 17.45 -7.58 12.33
N ILE A 166 16.75 -8.47 11.63
CA ILE A 166 15.39 -8.89 12.00
C ILE A 166 15.38 -9.49 13.41
N GLN A 167 16.34 -10.37 13.74
CA GLN A 167 16.45 -10.97 15.07
C GLN A 167 16.62 -9.91 16.17
N LEU A 168 17.51 -8.94 15.96
CA LEU A 168 17.73 -7.85 16.92
C LEU A 168 16.47 -6.99 17.12
N LEU A 169 15.80 -6.62 16.02
CA LEU A 169 14.61 -5.77 16.06
C LEU A 169 13.40 -6.50 16.66
N ALA A 170 13.10 -7.70 16.19
CA ALA A 170 11.99 -8.51 16.68
C ALA A 170 12.22 -8.94 18.13
N GLY A 171 13.45 -9.31 18.49
CA GLY A 171 13.84 -9.61 19.88
C GLY A 171 13.69 -8.41 20.82
N GLY A 172 13.83 -7.19 20.30
CA GLY A 172 13.52 -5.94 21.00
C GLY A 172 12.03 -5.58 21.04
N GLY A 173 11.14 -6.40 20.45
CA GLY A 173 9.70 -6.19 20.43
C GLY A 173 9.19 -5.28 19.29
N ALA A 174 10.03 -4.96 18.30
CA ALA A 174 9.61 -4.19 17.13
C ALA A 174 8.68 -5.03 16.22
N ALA A 175 7.75 -4.35 15.55
CA ALA A 175 7.05 -4.92 14.41
C ALA A 175 7.98 -4.85 13.19
N VAL A 176 8.22 -5.99 12.55
CA VAL A 176 9.18 -6.10 11.44
C VAL A 176 8.50 -6.73 10.23
N SER A 177 8.68 -6.09 9.08
CA SER A 177 8.36 -6.59 7.75
C SER A 177 9.64 -6.99 7.02
N ILE A 178 9.57 -8.04 6.20
CA ILE A 178 10.62 -8.40 5.24
C ILE A 178 10.21 -7.98 3.82
N ASP A 179 10.99 -7.11 3.19
CA ASP A 179 10.86 -6.73 1.77
C ASP A 179 11.66 -7.72 0.91
N THR A 180 10.96 -8.73 0.39
CA THR A 180 11.57 -9.74 -0.48
C THR A 180 10.53 -10.42 -1.35
N ARG A 181 11.00 -11.02 -2.45
CA ARG A 181 10.20 -11.77 -3.44
C ARG A 181 10.54 -13.26 -3.47
N LYS A 182 11.48 -13.73 -2.63
CA LYS A 182 12.06 -15.08 -2.65
C LYS A 182 11.56 -15.87 -1.44
N ALA A 183 10.98 -17.05 -1.66
CA ALA A 183 10.37 -17.83 -0.59
C ALA A 183 11.41 -18.26 0.46
N ALA A 184 12.65 -18.58 0.06
CA ALA A 184 13.72 -18.92 0.99
C ALA A 184 14.05 -17.76 1.96
N VAL A 185 14.06 -16.52 1.46
CA VAL A 185 14.31 -15.32 2.28
C VAL A 185 13.11 -15.04 3.18
N MET A 186 11.88 -15.17 2.66
CA MET A 186 10.65 -15.05 3.45
C MET A 186 10.67 -16.04 4.63
N ALA A 187 10.98 -17.31 4.38
CA ALA A 187 11.01 -18.35 5.40
C ALA A 187 12.03 -18.02 6.51
N ALA A 188 13.26 -17.71 6.12
CA ALA A 188 14.32 -17.36 7.07
C ALA A 188 13.99 -16.10 7.89
N ALA A 189 13.38 -15.08 7.26
CA ALA A 189 12.98 -13.86 7.93
C ALA A 189 11.83 -14.09 8.93
N LEU A 190 10.82 -14.89 8.56
CA LEU A 190 9.72 -15.27 9.45
C LEU A 190 10.24 -16.09 10.64
N ASP A 191 11.15 -17.04 10.42
CA ASP A 191 11.80 -17.81 11.50
C ASP A 191 12.66 -16.91 12.41
N ALA A 192 13.21 -15.82 11.87
CA ALA A 192 13.96 -14.81 12.61
C ALA A 192 13.09 -13.82 13.41
N GLY A 193 11.76 -13.84 13.21
CA GLY A 193 10.80 -13.01 13.95
C GLY A 193 10.16 -11.88 13.14
N ALA A 194 10.36 -11.80 11.82
CA ALA A 194 9.53 -10.94 10.97
C ALA A 194 8.07 -11.37 11.09
N GLY A 195 7.16 -10.39 11.15
CA GLY A 195 5.73 -10.61 11.33
C GLY A 195 4.88 -10.26 10.12
N LEU A 196 5.50 -9.83 9.02
CA LEU A 196 4.83 -9.43 7.76
C LEU A 196 5.78 -9.67 6.59
N VAL A 197 5.24 -10.11 5.45
CA VAL A 197 5.96 -10.19 4.17
C VAL A 197 5.51 -9.05 3.26
N ASN A 198 6.44 -8.25 2.77
CA ASN A 198 6.20 -7.22 1.77
C ASN A 198 6.78 -7.69 0.43
N ASP A 199 5.93 -8.13 -0.50
CA ASP A 199 6.39 -8.68 -1.77
C ASP A 199 6.01 -7.77 -2.95
N VAL A 200 7.04 -7.13 -3.50
CA VAL A 200 6.94 -6.26 -4.68
C VAL A 200 6.47 -6.99 -5.96
N SER A 201 6.54 -8.32 -5.99
CA SER A 201 6.02 -9.12 -7.10
C SER A 201 4.55 -9.51 -6.91
N GLY A 202 3.98 -9.34 -5.70
CA GLY A 202 2.64 -9.83 -5.39
C GLY A 202 2.55 -11.36 -5.45
N LEU A 203 3.58 -12.06 -4.96
CA LEU A 203 3.69 -13.53 -4.90
C LEU A 203 3.74 -14.20 -6.28
N THR A 204 4.29 -13.53 -7.30
CA THR A 204 4.45 -14.10 -8.65
C THR A 204 5.88 -14.48 -8.99
N TYR A 205 6.87 -14.00 -8.22
CA TYR A 205 8.27 -14.26 -8.53
C TYR A 205 8.69 -15.70 -8.19
N ASP A 206 8.27 -16.18 -7.01
CA ASP A 206 8.58 -17.51 -6.51
C ASP A 206 7.28 -18.31 -6.31
N GLY A 207 7.20 -19.47 -6.96
CA GLY A 207 6.00 -20.32 -6.94
C GLY A 207 5.66 -20.88 -5.55
N GLU A 208 6.61 -20.92 -4.62
CA GLU A 208 6.38 -21.42 -3.27
C GLU A 208 5.89 -20.33 -2.30
N ALA A 209 6.04 -19.04 -2.67
CA ALA A 209 5.81 -17.92 -1.77
C ALA A 209 4.38 -17.88 -1.20
N ALA A 210 3.36 -18.05 -2.04
CA ALA A 210 1.97 -17.99 -1.58
C ALA A 210 1.62 -19.11 -0.59
N SER A 211 2.06 -20.34 -0.88
CA SER A 211 1.85 -21.49 0.01
C SER A 211 2.62 -21.34 1.33
N LEU A 212 3.84 -20.79 1.28
CA LEU A 212 4.63 -20.48 2.47
C LEU A 212 3.95 -19.44 3.36
N VAL A 213 3.50 -18.32 2.79
CA VAL A 213 2.80 -17.25 3.51
C VAL A 213 1.53 -17.80 4.17
N ALA A 214 0.75 -18.60 3.43
CA ALA A 214 -0.45 -19.26 3.96
C ALA A 214 -0.12 -20.20 5.13
N ALA A 215 0.86 -21.09 4.96
CA ALA A 215 1.27 -22.06 5.97
C ALA A 215 1.82 -21.40 7.25
N ARG A 216 2.53 -20.28 7.12
CA ARG A 216 3.04 -19.50 8.26
C ARG A 216 2.00 -18.56 8.85
N GLY A 217 0.88 -18.35 8.15
CA GLY A 217 -0.15 -17.42 8.56
C GLY A 217 0.33 -15.96 8.63
N ALA A 218 1.36 -15.61 7.88
CA ALA A 218 1.91 -14.25 7.91
C ALA A 218 1.01 -13.29 7.11
N PRO A 219 0.79 -12.05 7.61
CA PRO A 219 0.38 -10.94 6.78
C PRO A 219 1.26 -10.74 5.55
N VAL A 220 0.64 -10.34 4.44
CA VAL A 220 1.34 -10.09 3.18
C VAL A 220 0.87 -8.80 2.49
N VAL A 221 1.82 -8.04 1.94
CA VAL A 221 1.55 -6.93 1.02
C VAL A 221 1.73 -7.43 -0.41
N LEU A 222 0.68 -7.31 -1.22
CA LEU A 222 0.70 -7.60 -2.65
C LEU A 222 0.84 -6.30 -3.43
N MET A 223 1.99 -6.08 -4.05
CA MET A 223 2.24 -4.87 -4.84
C MET A 223 2.00 -5.10 -6.33
N HIS A 224 1.29 -4.17 -6.96
CA HIS A 224 1.21 -4.09 -8.41
C HIS A 224 2.57 -3.74 -9.03
N HIS A 225 2.98 -4.54 -10.01
CA HIS A 225 4.06 -4.21 -10.92
C HIS A 225 3.68 -4.61 -12.35
N GLN A 226 4.31 -3.99 -13.35
CA GLN A 226 4.17 -4.39 -14.75
C GLN A 226 5.56 -4.59 -15.35
N GLY A 227 5.84 -5.78 -15.86
CA GLY A 227 7.14 -6.12 -16.45
C GLY A 227 8.24 -6.38 -15.42
N ASP A 228 9.42 -6.77 -15.91
CA ASP A 228 10.58 -7.04 -15.06
C ASP A 228 11.15 -5.73 -14.49
N PRO A 229 11.61 -5.67 -13.21
CA PRO A 229 12.16 -4.45 -12.63
C PRO A 229 13.26 -3.75 -13.44
N ALA A 230 14.06 -4.49 -14.20
CA ALA A 230 15.11 -3.95 -15.05
C ALA A 230 14.58 -3.25 -16.31
N THR A 231 13.43 -3.67 -16.85
CA THR A 231 12.90 -3.20 -18.14
C THR A 231 11.54 -2.49 -18.04
N MET A 232 10.86 -2.58 -16.90
CA MET A 232 9.48 -2.11 -16.70
C MET A 232 9.26 -0.62 -17.02
N GLN A 233 10.30 0.19 -16.94
CA GLN A 233 10.20 1.63 -17.22
C GLN A 233 10.43 2.02 -18.69
N GLN A 234 10.76 1.06 -19.56
CA GLN A 234 11.09 1.34 -20.95
C GLN A 234 9.87 1.67 -21.80
N ASP A 235 8.78 0.90 -21.66
CA ASP A 235 7.57 1.09 -22.47
C ASP A 235 6.27 0.55 -21.81
N PRO A 236 5.93 1.01 -20.59
CA PRO A 236 4.75 0.51 -19.88
C PRO A 236 3.45 0.99 -20.53
N HIS A 237 2.60 0.04 -20.91
CA HIS A 237 1.33 0.28 -21.58
C HIS A 237 0.15 -0.07 -20.68
N TYR A 238 -0.77 0.88 -20.52
CA TYR A 238 -2.03 0.72 -19.81
C TYR A 238 -3.15 1.28 -20.68
N GLY A 239 -4.30 0.59 -20.72
CA GLY A 239 -5.52 1.15 -21.30
C GLY A 239 -6.06 2.23 -20.36
N ASP A 240 -6.21 1.86 -19.09
CA ASP A 240 -6.54 2.75 -17.99
C ASP A 240 -5.75 2.34 -16.75
N ALA A 241 -4.69 3.09 -16.43
CA ALA A 241 -3.76 2.71 -15.37
C ALA A 241 -4.41 2.51 -14.01
N LEU A 242 -5.55 3.16 -13.70
CA LEU A 242 -6.23 2.95 -12.43
C LEU A 242 -7.02 1.63 -12.43
N ILE A 243 -7.77 1.37 -13.50
CA ILE A 243 -8.59 0.17 -13.64
C ILE A 243 -7.71 -1.08 -13.81
N ASP A 244 -6.69 -1.00 -14.66
CA ASP A 244 -5.75 -2.10 -14.89
C ASP A 244 -5.01 -2.49 -13.59
N VAL A 245 -4.64 -1.50 -12.76
CA VAL A 245 -4.03 -1.75 -11.44
C VAL A 245 -5.04 -2.39 -10.48
N TYR A 246 -6.29 -1.94 -10.47
CA TYR A 246 -7.34 -2.53 -9.64
C TYR A 246 -7.57 -4.00 -10.00
N ASP A 247 -7.78 -4.28 -11.30
CA ASP A 247 -8.08 -5.62 -11.79
C ASP A 247 -6.94 -6.59 -11.51
N TRP A 248 -5.70 -6.16 -11.77
CA TRP A 248 -4.53 -6.98 -11.44
C TRP A 248 -4.42 -7.27 -9.94
N LEU A 249 -4.66 -6.27 -9.09
CA LEU A 249 -4.64 -6.48 -7.63
C LEU A 249 -5.80 -7.39 -7.17
N GLU A 250 -6.99 -7.29 -7.78
CA GLU A 250 -8.10 -8.20 -7.52
C GLU A 250 -7.71 -9.64 -7.83
N ASP A 251 -7.15 -9.89 -9.01
CA ASP A 251 -6.68 -11.22 -9.42
C ASP A 251 -5.60 -11.78 -8.48
N ARG A 252 -4.68 -10.91 -8.02
CA ARG A 252 -3.64 -11.32 -7.04
C ARG A 252 -4.19 -11.62 -5.67
N ILE A 253 -5.19 -10.86 -5.20
CA ILE A 253 -5.88 -11.15 -3.94
C ILE A 253 -6.55 -12.52 -4.03
N GLU A 254 -7.31 -12.79 -5.11
CA GLU A 254 -8.00 -14.07 -5.26
C GLU A 254 -7.00 -15.23 -5.37
N ALA A 255 -5.90 -15.09 -6.12
CA ALA A 255 -4.86 -16.11 -6.19
C ALA A 255 -4.20 -16.40 -4.82
N ALA A 256 -3.98 -15.38 -3.98
CA ALA A 256 -3.46 -15.57 -2.63
C ALA A 256 -4.49 -16.27 -1.71
N VAL A 257 -5.77 -15.91 -1.82
CA VAL A 257 -6.86 -16.55 -1.07
C VAL A 257 -7.02 -18.03 -1.48
N GLU A 258 -6.95 -18.34 -2.77
CA GLU A 258 -6.96 -19.71 -3.29
C GLU A 258 -5.78 -20.55 -2.78
N ALA A 259 -4.61 -19.92 -2.59
CA ALA A 259 -3.45 -20.56 -1.95
C ALA A 259 -3.59 -20.72 -0.43
N GLY A 260 -4.67 -20.22 0.18
CA GLY A 260 -4.99 -20.37 1.60
C GLY A 260 -4.60 -19.17 2.48
N VAL A 261 -4.20 -18.03 1.90
CA VAL A 261 -3.97 -16.80 2.66
C VAL A 261 -5.30 -16.18 3.07
N ASP A 262 -5.50 -15.96 4.36
CA ASP A 262 -6.69 -15.26 4.87
C ASP A 262 -6.74 -13.82 4.29
N ARG A 263 -7.86 -13.44 3.66
CA ARG A 263 -8.04 -12.10 3.07
C ARG A 263 -7.81 -10.97 4.08
N SER A 264 -8.13 -11.19 5.35
CA SER A 264 -7.90 -10.21 6.43
C SER A 264 -6.42 -9.95 6.72
N ARG A 265 -5.52 -10.80 6.19
CA ARG A 265 -4.06 -10.69 6.28
C ARG A 265 -3.42 -10.12 5.03
N ILE A 266 -4.21 -9.79 4.00
CA ILE A 266 -3.72 -9.22 2.74
C ILE A 266 -3.82 -7.70 2.79
N MET A 267 -2.74 -7.03 2.43
CA MET A 267 -2.67 -5.60 2.12
C MET A 267 -2.27 -5.42 0.65
N ILE A 268 -2.70 -4.33 0.02
CA ILE A 268 -2.37 -4.04 -1.38
C ILE A 268 -1.50 -2.78 -1.51
N ASP A 269 -0.59 -2.77 -2.47
CA ASP A 269 0.17 -1.58 -2.87
C ASP A 269 -0.01 -1.32 -4.38
N PRO A 270 -0.46 -0.13 -4.81
CA PRO A 270 -0.58 0.22 -6.23
C PRO A 270 0.76 0.27 -6.99
N GLY A 271 1.89 0.17 -6.30
CA GLY A 271 3.23 0.08 -6.88
C GLY A 271 3.62 1.35 -7.63
N ILE A 272 3.62 2.49 -6.93
CA ILE A 272 4.01 3.77 -7.53
C ILE A 272 5.48 3.72 -7.96
N GLY A 273 5.73 4.03 -9.23
CA GLY A 273 7.04 3.96 -9.86
C GLY A 273 7.50 2.54 -10.21
N PHE A 274 6.60 1.55 -10.28
CA PHE A 274 6.88 0.20 -10.79
C PHE A 274 6.10 -0.03 -12.09
N GLY A 275 6.81 0.09 -13.21
CA GLY A 275 6.25 -0.07 -14.56
C GLY A 275 5.19 0.96 -14.90
N LYS A 276 5.41 2.25 -14.59
CA LYS A 276 4.41 3.32 -14.73
C LYS A 276 5.06 4.62 -15.18
N THR A 277 4.53 5.23 -16.24
CA THR A 277 4.89 6.61 -16.64
C THR A 277 4.47 7.62 -15.57
N LEU A 278 4.95 8.87 -15.67
CA LEU A 278 4.48 9.96 -14.81
C LEU A 278 2.95 10.07 -14.82
N ARG A 279 2.34 10.03 -16.02
CA ARG A 279 0.88 10.11 -16.18
C ARG A 279 0.16 8.94 -15.51
N HIS A 280 0.68 7.72 -15.62
CA HIS A 280 0.10 6.54 -14.98
C HIS A 280 0.17 6.65 -13.44
N ASN A 281 1.31 7.07 -12.89
CA ASN A 281 1.44 7.29 -11.45
C ASN A 281 0.43 8.32 -10.94
N LEU A 282 0.27 9.45 -11.65
CA LEU A 282 -0.68 10.49 -11.24
C LEU A 282 -2.14 10.04 -11.35
N ALA A 283 -2.49 9.28 -12.40
CA ALA A 283 -3.83 8.71 -12.54
C ALA A 283 -4.18 7.79 -11.37
N VAL A 284 -3.24 6.92 -10.96
CA VAL A 284 -3.42 6.01 -9.83
C VAL A 284 -3.48 6.79 -8.50
N LEU A 285 -2.60 7.78 -8.30
CA LEU A 285 -2.60 8.62 -7.09
C LEU A 285 -3.90 9.43 -6.92
N ASN A 286 -4.47 9.95 -8.00
CA ASN A 286 -5.76 10.66 -7.99
C ASN A 286 -6.96 9.72 -7.75
N GLY A 287 -6.76 8.42 -7.96
CA GLY A 287 -7.78 7.40 -7.90
C GLY A 287 -7.67 6.44 -6.72
N LEU A 288 -6.78 6.67 -5.75
CA LEU A 288 -6.47 5.72 -4.67
C LEU A 288 -7.72 5.24 -3.93
N SER A 289 -8.71 6.11 -3.74
CA SER A 289 -9.93 5.73 -3.03
C SER A 289 -10.72 4.60 -3.71
N LEU A 290 -10.59 4.41 -5.03
CA LEU A 290 -11.22 3.33 -5.79
C LEU A 290 -10.72 1.95 -5.31
N LEU A 291 -9.45 1.85 -4.88
CA LEU A 291 -8.86 0.59 -4.43
C LEU A 291 -9.48 0.05 -3.13
N HIS A 292 -10.21 0.87 -2.35
CA HIS A 292 -10.98 0.37 -1.21
C HIS A 292 -12.08 -0.60 -1.61
N GLY A 293 -12.50 -0.57 -2.88
CA GLY A 293 -13.40 -1.55 -3.47
C GLY A 293 -12.86 -2.98 -3.47
N LEU A 294 -11.56 -3.20 -3.25
CA LEU A 294 -10.94 -4.52 -3.11
C LEU A 294 -11.09 -5.12 -1.70
N GLY A 295 -11.49 -4.30 -0.72
CA GLY A 295 -11.73 -4.72 0.66
C GLY A 295 -10.47 -4.96 1.49
N CYS A 296 -9.28 -4.71 0.96
CA CYS A 296 -8.01 -4.83 1.66
C CYS A 296 -7.53 -3.45 2.16
N PRO A 297 -6.68 -3.39 3.21
CA PRO A 297 -5.93 -2.18 3.52
C PRO A 297 -4.97 -1.80 2.38
N ILE A 298 -4.69 -0.51 2.23
CA ILE A 298 -3.80 0.03 1.20
C ILE A 298 -2.49 0.49 1.84
N LEU A 299 -1.38 0.03 1.27
CA LEU A 299 -0.03 0.55 1.49
C LEU A 299 0.35 1.47 0.32
N LEU A 300 0.89 2.65 0.62
CA LEU A 300 1.39 3.59 -0.39
C LEU A 300 2.90 3.76 -0.30
N GLY A 301 3.64 3.14 -1.22
CA GLY A 301 5.09 3.26 -1.38
C GLY A 301 5.52 4.32 -2.38
N ALA A 302 5.39 5.61 -2.05
CA ALA A 302 5.71 6.73 -2.96
C ALA A 302 6.93 7.60 -2.56
N SER A 303 7.57 7.29 -1.43
CA SER A 303 8.65 8.11 -0.85
C SER A 303 9.87 8.22 -1.79
N ARG A 304 10.30 9.46 -2.04
CA ARG A 304 11.46 9.87 -2.85
C ARG A 304 11.48 9.33 -4.31
N LYS A 305 10.34 8.82 -4.81
CA LYS A 305 10.22 8.22 -6.15
C LYS A 305 10.46 9.25 -7.27
N ARG A 306 10.81 8.74 -8.46
CA ARG A 306 11.19 9.55 -9.64
C ARG A 306 10.12 10.55 -10.06
N PHE A 307 8.83 10.22 -9.94
CA PHE A 307 7.75 11.12 -10.35
C PHE A 307 7.76 12.45 -9.58
N ILE A 308 8.20 12.44 -8.31
CA ILE A 308 8.38 13.66 -7.50
C ILE A 308 9.49 14.51 -8.09
N GLY A 309 10.62 13.89 -8.46
CA GLY A 309 11.71 14.57 -9.16
C GLY A 309 11.23 15.20 -10.46
N ALA A 310 10.52 14.44 -11.31
CA ALA A 310 10.00 14.92 -12.59
C ALA A 310 9.06 16.13 -12.45
N LEU A 311 8.24 16.18 -11.39
CA LEU A 311 7.36 17.33 -11.10
C LEU A 311 8.08 18.50 -10.42
N SER A 312 9.29 18.27 -9.92
CA SER A 312 10.09 19.23 -9.15
C SER A 312 11.41 19.53 -9.87
N ASN A 313 11.36 19.78 -11.18
CA ASN A 313 12.52 20.14 -12.02
C ASN A 313 13.69 19.14 -11.93
N GLU A 314 13.39 17.86 -11.99
CA GLU A 314 14.36 16.76 -11.87
C GLU A 314 15.16 16.78 -10.55
N ALA A 315 14.51 17.22 -9.46
CA ALA A 315 15.13 17.24 -8.13
C ALA A 315 15.77 15.87 -7.78
N PRO A 316 17.00 15.85 -7.25
CA PRO A 316 17.67 14.62 -6.86
C PRO A 316 16.97 13.96 -5.67
N THR A 317 17.26 12.68 -5.42
CA THR A 317 16.47 11.82 -4.50
C THR A 317 16.35 12.39 -3.09
N GLU A 318 17.42 12.98 -2.57
CA GLU A 318 17.55 13.61 -1.26
C GLU A 318 16.76 14.92 -1.12
N ALA A 319 16.48 15.60 -2.24
CA ALA A 319 15.72 16.86 -2.27
C ALA A 319 14.20 16.64 -2.45
N ARG A 320 13.71 15.40 -2.34
CA ARG A 320 12.30 15.03 -2.58
C ARG A 320 11.43 14.93 -1.32
N LEU A 321 11.92 15.38 -0.16
CA LEU A 321 11.20 15.28 1.11
C LEU A 321 9.82 15.95 1.05
N GLY A 322 9.75 17.22 0.64
CA GLY A 322 8.49 17.97 0.59
C GLY A 322 7.43 17.30 -0.29
N GLY A 323 7.82 16.85 -1.49
CA GLY A 323 6.92 16.12 -2.38
C GLY A 323 6.51 14.74 -1.85
N SER A 324 7.41 14.07 -1.10
CA SER A 324 7.09 12.78 -0.47
C SER A 324 6.03 12.94 0.63
N VAL A 325 6.18 13.96 1.47
CA VAL A 325 5.19 14.30 2.51
C VAL A 325 3.86 14.71 1.88
N ALA A 326 3.87 15.51 0.81
CA ALA A 326 2.66 15.91 0.11
C ALA A 326 1.85 14.70 -0.41
N VAL A 327 2.54 13.71 -0.99
CA VAL A 327 1.89 12.49 -1.51
C VAL A 327 1.35 11.62 -0.38
N VAL A 328 2.05 11.53 0.75
CA VAL A 328 1.54 10.83 1.95
C VAL A 328 0.22 11.46 2.42
N LEU A 329 0.16 12.79 2.54
CA LEU A 329 -1.05 13.49 2.97
C LEU A 329 -2.20 13.34 1.97
N ALA A 330 -1.89 13.35 0.68
CA ALA A 330 -2.88 13.09 -0.38
C ALA A 330 -3.44 11.65 -0.31
N GLY A 331 -2.60 10.67 0.04
CA GLY A 331 -3.03 9.30 0.29
C GLY A 331 -3.89 9.17 1.56
N ALA A 332 -3.45 9.81 2.66
CA ALA A 332 -4.21 9.83 3.93
C ALA A 332 -5.60 10.45 3.75
N ALA A 333 -5.72 11.53 2.98
CA ALA A 333 -7.00 12.16 2.65
C ALA A 333 -7.94 11.25 1.83
N GLN A 334 -7.40 10.22 1.16
CA GLN A 334 -8.16 9.19 0.44
C GLN A 334 -8.30 7.88 1.24
N GLY A 335 -7.98 7.90 2.54
CA GLY A 335 -8.17 6.77 3.45
C GLY A 335 -7.11 5.67 3.39
N VAL A 336 -5.92 5.93 2.83
CA VAL A 336 -4.79 4.97 2.85
C VAL A 336 -4.39 4.64 4.29
N GLN A 337 -4.28 3.35 4.61
CA GLN A 337 -4.01 2.87 5.97
C GLN A 337 -2.52 2.81 6.31
N MET A 338 -1.64 2.64 5.32
CA MET A 338 -0.20 2.56 5.57
C MET A 338 0.60 3.31 4.51
N VAL A 339 1.65 4.01 4.94
CA VAL A 339 2.60 4.67 4.03
C VAL A 339 4.01 4.14 4.28
N ARG A 340 4.72 3.81 3.19
CA ARG A 340 6.07 3.26 3.24
C ARG A 340 7.09 4.34 2.89
N VAL A 341 7.94 4.73 3.85
CA VAL A 341 8.74 5.97 3.76
C VAL A 341 10.19 5.82 4.23
N HIS A 342 11.08 6.65 3.66
CA HIS A 342 12.45 6.82 4.15
C HIS A 342 12.50 7.80 5.34
N ASP A 343 11.73 8.89 5.26
CA ASP A 343 11.73 10.03 6.18
C ASP A 343 10.67 9.84 7.28
N ALA A 344 10.92 8.91 8.21
CA ALA A 344 9.93 8.49 9.21
C ALA A 344 9.47 9.64 10.11
N PHE A 345 10.41 10.46 10.62
CA PHE A 345 10.10 11.55 11.54
C PHE A 345 9.17 12.60 10.93
N GLU A 346 9.53 13.11 9.76
CA GLU A 346 8.78 14.13 9.04
C GLU A 346 7.41 13.61 8.61
N THR A 347 7.35 12.34 8.18
CA THR A 347 6.09 11.70 7.81
C THR A 347 5.16 11.54 9.02
N VAL A 348 5.68 11.07 10.17
CA VAL A 348 4.89 10.95 11.40
C VAL A 348 4.42 12.32 11.87
N GLN A 349 5.28 13.34 11.83
CA GLN A 349 4.91 14.71 12.18
C GLN A 349 3.74 15.20 11.30
N ALA A 350 3.85 15.04 9.98
CA ALA A 350 2.80 15.44 9.04
C ALA A 350 1.47 14.70 9.30
N LEU A 351 1.52 13.39 9.52
CA LEU A 351 0.32 12.59 9.82
C LEU A 351 -0.30 12.93 11.18
N ARG A 352 0.50 13.28 12.19
CA ARG A 352 -0.01 13.77 13.49
C ARG A 352 -0.76 15.09 13.34
N VAL A 353 -0.23 16.02 12.54
CA VAL A 353 -0.94 17.29 12.24
C VAL A 353 -2.24 17.00 11.49
N TRP A 354 -2.19 16.19 10.43
CA TRP A 354 -3.38 15.78 9.67
C TRP A 354 -4.44 15.14 10.57
N ARG A 355 -4.02 14.24 11.47
CA ARG A 355 -4.91 13.59 12.43
C ARG A 355 -5.51 14.59 13.42
N GLY A 356 -4.72 15.53 13.96
CA GLY A 356 -5.24 16.56 14.85
C GLY A 356 -6.36 17.39 14.20
N LEU A 357 -6.22 17.72 12.91
CA LEU A 357 -7.28 18.39 12.15
C LEU A 357 -8.55 17.52 12.02
N ARG A 358 -8.41 16.21 11.80
CA ARG A 358 -9.55 15.28 11.75
C ARG A 358 -10.22 15.12 13.11
N ASP A 359 -9.44 14.97 14.17
CA ASP A 359 -9.94 14.78 15.53
C ASP A 359 -10.74 16.02 15.99
N GLU A 360 -10.28 17.23 15.67
CA GLU A 360 -11.01 18.47 15.94
C GLU A 360 -12.32 18.55 15.14
N ALA A 361 -12.31 18.19 13.85
CA ALA A 361 -13.54 18.15 13.05
C ALA A 361 -14.59 17.17 13.62
N LEU A 362 -14.14 16.11 14.30
CA LEU A 362 -14.99 15.11 14.96
C LEU A 362 -15.42 15.49 16.38
N SER A 363 -15.03 16.67 16.87
CA SER A 363 -15.39 17.19 18.19
C SER A 363 -16.42 18.32 18.03
N PRO A 364 -17.74 18.04 18.15
CA PRO A 364 -18.75 19.08 18.03
C PRO A 364 -18.62 20.08 19.19
N ILE A 365 -18.74 21.38 18.88
CA ILE A 365 -18.78 22.49 19.84
C ILE A 365 -20.09 22.49 20.62
#